data_AF-A0A0Q6MCE4-F1
#
_entry.id   AF-A0A0Q6MCE4-F1
#
_cell.length_a   1.000
_cell.length_b   1.000
_cell.length_c   1.000
_cell.angle_alpha   90.00
_cell.angle_beta   90.00
_cell.angle_gamma   90.00
#
_symmetry.space_group_name_H-M   'P 1'
#
loop_
_entity.id
_entity.type
_entity.pdbx_description
1 polymer ?
#
loop_
_entity_poly.entity_id
_entity_poly.type
_entity_poly.pdbx_seq_one_letter_code
_entity_poly.pdbx_strand_id
1 'polypeptide(L)'
;MSIWQIHYDALYASPIAVDAVLTVACGNPPETIRAIDKTVGQMIAFNRVDVATIGPAATVRASELAAKGIEPKDVDNGTLAMNGKDWKIINHEPLPAPTGEAGGELRLMLEEIRG
;
A
#
# COMPACT_ATOMS: atom_id res chain seq x y z
N MET A 1 -12.09 15.65 13.85
CA MET A 1 -10.99 14.77 13.43
C MET A 1 -11.04 13.51 14.30
N SER A 2 -11.09 12.31 13.72
CA SER A 2 -11.19 11.08 14.54
C SER A 2 -9.85 10.77 15.19
N ILE A 3 -9.86 10.07 16.33
CA ILE A 3 -8.63 9.62 16.99
C ILE A 3 -7.78 8.74 16.05
N TRP A 4 -8.42 7.95 15.20
CA TRP A 4 -7.74 7.12 14.19
C TRP A 4 -7.02 7.96 13.14
N GLN A 5 -7.66 9.02 12.65
CA GLN A 5 -7.03 9.93 11.70
C GLN A 5 -5.76 10.55 12.28
N ILE A 6 -5.80 11.01 13.53
CA ILE A 6 -4.64 11.61 14.21
C ILE A 6 -3.47 10.62 14.27
N HIS A 7 -3.73 9.36 14.60
CA HIS A 7 -2.67 8.34 14.68
C HIS A 7 -2.11 7.99 13.29
N TYR A 8 -2.96 7.83 12.28
CA TYR A 8 -2.49 7.55 10.93
C TYR A 8 -1.68 8.72 10.35
N ASP A 9 -2.13 9.95 10.56
CA ASP A 9 -1.39 11.14 10.12
C ASP A 9 -0.01 11.18 10.78
N ALA A 10 0.07 10.90 12.09
CA ALA A 10 1.35 10.82 12.79
C ALA A 10 2.26 9.71 12.26
N LEU A 11 1.71 8.53 11.95
CA LEU A 11 2.47 7.41 11.39
C LEU A 11 3.05 7.77 10.02
N TYR A 12 2.22 8.29 9.11
CA TYR A 12 2.60 8.58 7.73
C TYR A 12 3.43 9.86 7.56
N ALA A 13 3.36 10.78 8.53
CA ALA A 13 4.26 11.93 8.63
C ALA A 13 5.63 11.59 9.24
N SER A 14 5.75 10.44 9.91
CA SER A 14 7.00 10.04 10.56
C SER A 14 7.97 9.34 9.58
N PRO A 15 9.26 9.18 9.96
CA PRO A 15 10.26 8.50 9.13
C PRO A 15 10.01 7.00 8.89
N ILE A 16 9.02 6.39 9.54
CA ILE A 16 8.65 4.99 9.30
C ILE A 16 7.93 4.81 7.96
N ALA A 17 7.30 5.88 7.46
CA ALA A 17 6.82 5.95 6.10
C ALA A 17 7.92 6.56 5.22
N VAL A 18 8.06 6.03 4.02
CA VAL A 18 9.01 6.47 3.00
C VAL A 18 8.24 7.03 1.82
N ASP A 19 8.88 7.94 1.07
CA ASP A 19 8.33 8.39 -0.19
C ASP A 19 8.42 7.26 -1.22
N ALA A 20 7.31 6.99 -1.88
CA ALA A 20 7.21 6.03 -2.96
C ALA A 20 6.50 6.66 -4.15
N VAL A 21 6.82 6.18 -5.35
CA VAL A 21 6.14 6.63 -6.58
C VAL A 21 5.25 5.50 -7.07
N LEU A 22 3.94 5.73 -7.06
CA LEU A 22 2.93 4.82 -7.57
C LEU A 22 2.59 5.16 -9.02
N THR A 23 2.73 4.18 -9.91
CA THR A 23 2.25 4.26 -11.29
C THR A 23 1.15 3.23 -11.47
N VAL A 24 -0.10 3.67 -11.64
CA VAL A 24 -1.23 2.76 -11.93
C VAL A 24 -1.22 2.35 -13.39
N ALA A 25 -1.73 1.17 -13.70
CA ALA A 25 -1.70 0.63 -15.07
C ALA A 25 -2.55 1.44 -16.07
N CYS A 26 -3.59 2.13 -15.61
CA CYS A 26 -4.59 2.81 -16.45
C CYS A 26 -4.36 4.32 -16.66
N GLY A 27 -3.12 4.74 -16.90
CA GLY A 27 -2.85 6.04 -17.56
C GLY A 27 -2.91 7.29 -16.68
N ASN A 28 -3.10 7.17 -15.36
CA ASN A 28 -2.81 8.29 -14.46
C ASN A 28 -1.29 8.54 -14.42
N PRO A 29 -0.85 9.81 -14.33
CA PRO A 29 0.55 10.11 -14.14
C PRO A 29 1.08 9.45 -12.85
N PRO A 30 2.39 9.14 -12.77
CA PRO A 30 3.00 8.65 -11.55
C PRO A 30 2.77 9.63 -10.38
N GLU A 31 2.33 9.11 -9.25
CA GLU A 31 1.98 9.88 -8.06
C GLU A 31 2.95 9.59 -6.92
N THR A 32 3.46 10.65 -6.28
CA THR A 32 4.22 10.48 -5.02
C THR A 32 3.26 10.22 -3.88
N ILE A 33 3.48 9.12 -3.15
CA ILE A 33 2.70 8.69 -2.00
C ILE A 33 3.62 8.34 -0.83
N ARG A 34 3.05 8.32 0.38
CA ARG A 34 3.74 7.82 1.57
C ARG A 34 3.42 6.34 1.76
N ALA A 35 4.45 5.50 1.80
CA ALA A 35 4.32 4.05 1.97
C ALA A 35 5.11 3.58 3.19
N ILE A 36 4.54 2.65 3.97
CA ILE A 36 5.29 1.95 5.01
C ILE A 36 5.84 0.67 4.39
N ASP A 37 7.16 0.56 4.36
CA ASP A 37 7.84 -0.63 3.85
C ASP A 37 7.59 -1.83 4.78
N LYS A 38 7.03 -2.90 4.22
CA LYS A 38 6.78 -4.18 4.87
C LYS A 38 7.37 -5.33 4.04
N THR A 39 8.49 -5.07 3.35
CA THR A 39 9.23 -6.05 2.54
C THR A 39 9.84 -7.19 3.36
N VAL A 40 9.90 -7.05 4.69
CA VAL A 40 10.10 -8.18 5.60
C VAL A 40 8.90 -9.12 5.51
N GLY A 41 9.12 -10.35 5.02
CA GLY A 41 8.05 -11.29 4.65
C GLY A 41 6.92 -11.35 5.67
N GLN A 42 5.68 -11.14 5.21
CA GLN A 42 4.49 -11.11 6.06
C GLN A 42 3.76 -12.44 5.98
N MET A 43 3.29 -12.99 7.09
CA MET A 43 2.38 -14.14 7.08
C MET A 43 0.95 -13.64 6.96
N ILE A 44 0.19 -14.13 5.98
CA ILE A 44 -1.29 -13.98 5.96
C ILE A 44 -1.98 -15.32 5.95
N ALA A 45 -3.16 -15.35 6.56
CA ALA A 45 -4.06 -16.48 6.46
C ALA A 45 -4.73 -16.47 5.09
N PHE A 46 -4.32 -17.37 4.19
CA PHE A 46 -5.03 -17.62 2.94
C PHE A 46 -5.95 -18.83 3.13
N ASN A 47 -7.25 -18.60 2.95
CA ASN A 47 -8.32 -19.59 2.89
C ASN A 47 -8.16 -20.88 3.74
N ARG A 48 -8.43 -20.74 5.04
CA ARG A 48 -8.69 -21.80 6.04
C ARG A 48 -7.54 -22.70 6.51
N VAL A 49 -6.42 -22.90 5.81
CA VAL A 49 -5.26 -23.66 6.37
C VAL A 49 -3.89 -23.20 5.85
N ASP A 50 -3.81 -22.47 4.73
CA ASP A 50 -2.50 -22.14 4.13
C ASP A 50 -2.00 -20.76 4.58
N VAL A 51 -0.91 -20.75 5.36
CA VAL A 51 -0.13 -19.53 5.62
C VAL A 51 0.77 -19.31 4.42
N ALA A 52 0.32 -18.46 3.49
CA ALA A 52 1.22 -17.94 2.47
C ALA A 52 2.13 -16.90 3.13
N THR A 53 3.44 -17.11 3.08
CA THR A 53 4.38 -16.00 3.24
C THR A 53 4.11 -15.06 2.07
N ILE A 54 3.49 -13.91 2.33
CA ILE A 54 3.53 -12.81 1.38
C ILE A 54 5.00 -12.52 1.18
N GLY A 55 5.40 -12.44 -0.09
CA GLY A 55 6.63 -11.78 -0.45
C GLY A 55 6.65 -10.31 0.01
N PRO A 56 7.43 -9.47 -0.66
CA PRO A 56 7.54 -8.08 -0.25
C PRO A 56 6.16 -7.38 -0.27
N ALA A 57 5.92 -6.46 0.66
CA ALA A 57 4.67 -5.72 0.76
C ALA A 57 4.91 -4.26 1.16
N ALA A 58 3.92 -3.41 0.93
CA ALA A 58 3.89 -2.04 1.44
C ALA A 58 2.47 -1.69 1.90
N THR A 59 2.32 -0.80 2.89
CA THR A 59 1.01 -0.24 3.25
C THR A 59 0.93 1.25 2.99
N VAL A 60 -0.16 1.68 2.36
CA VAL A 60 -0.42 3.07 1.95
C VAL A 60 -1.77 3.54 2.49
N ARG A 61 -2.00 4.85 2.63
CA ARG A 61 -3.28 5.36 3.13
C ARG A 61 -4.37 5.30 2.06
N ALA A 62 -5.50 4.66 2.37
CA ALA A 62 -6.65 4.65 1.45
C ALA A 62 -7.17 6.08 1.17
N SER A 63 -7.18 6.93 2.21
CA SER A 63 -7.55 8.34 2.09
C SER A 63 -6.61 9.15 1.19
N GLU A 64 -5.32 8.81 1.15
CA GLU A 64 -4.33 9.49 0.31
C GLU A 64 -4.52 9.12 -1.16
N LEU A 65 -4.75 7.84 -1.46
CA LEU A 65 -5.07 7.36 -2.81
C LEU A 65 -6.37 8.00 -3.33
N ALA A 66 -7.41 8.03 -2.50
CA ALA A 66 -8.69 8.65 -2.86
C ALA A 66 -8.53 10.16 -3.15
N ALA A 67 -7.71 10.88 -2.38
CA ALA A 67 -7.42 12.30 -2.62
C ALA A 67 -6.70 12.55 -3.96
N LYS A 68 -6.00 11.53 -4.48
CA LYS A 68 -5.34 11.52 -5.79
C LYS A 68 -6.21 10.93 -6.91
N GLY A 69 -7.47 10.59 -6.61
CA GLY A 69 -8.38 9.98 -7.58
C GLY A 69 -8.03 8.55 -7.96
N ILE A 70 -7.28 7.83 -7.12
CA ILE A 70 -6.89 6.43 -7.33
C ILE A 70 -7.82 5.54 -6.50
N GLU A 71 -8.55 4.63 -7.15
CA GLU A 71 -9.34 3.62 -6.45
C GLU A 71 -8.48 2.40 -6.10
N PRO A 72 -8.80 1.65 -5.02
CA PRO A 72 -8.03 0.46 -4.64
C PRO A 72 -7.85 -0.56 -5.77
N LYS A 73 -8.86 -0.75 -6.62
CA LYS A 73 -8.79 -1.68 -7.76
C LYS A 73 -7.83 -1.23 -8.87
N ASP A 74 -7.44 0.04 -8.91
CA ASP A 74 -6.61 0.61 -9.99
C ASP A 74 -5.12 0.37 -9.75
N VAL A 75 -4.74 -0.05 -8.53
CA VAL A 75 -3.34 -0.26 -8.15
C VAL A 75 -2.79 -1.58 -8.65
N ASP A 76 -3.66 -2.56 -8.94
CA ASP A 76 -3.25 -3.87 -9.42
C ASP A 76 -2.60 -3.78 -10.81
N ASN A 77 -1.53 -4.55 -11.03
CA ASN A 77 -0.65 -4.47 -12.19
C ASN A 77 0.07 -3.13 -12.36
N GLY A 78 -0.08 -2.19 -11.41
CA GLY A 78 0.74 -1.00 -11.32
C GLY A 78 2.17 -1.29 -10.86
N THR A 79 2.98 -0.25 -10.81
CA THR A 79 4.33 -0.29 -10.23
C THR A 79 4.45 0.66 -9.05
N LEU A 80 5.27 0.26 -8.09
CA LEU A 80 5.64 1.06 -6.93
C LEU A 80 7.16 1.18 -6.88
N ALA A 81 7.70 2.38 -7.07
CA ALA A 81 9.11 2.65 -6.84
C ALA A 81 9.30 3.03 -5.38
N MET A 82 10.01 2.20 -4.61
CA MET A 82 10.22 2.39 -3.17
C MET A 82 11.59 1.85 -2.77
N ASN A 83 12.32 2.60 -1.92
CA ASN A 83 13.65 2.23 -1.44
C ASN A 83 14.67 1.94 -2.55
N GLY A 84 14.58 2.69 -3.66
CA GLY A 84 15.48 2.57 -4.82
C GLY A 84 15.25 1.31 -5.66
N LYS A 85 14.12 0.61 -5.46
CA LYS A 85 13.71 -0.56 -6.24
C LYS A 85 12.33 -0.35 -6.85
N ASP A 86 12.12 -0.97 -8.01
CA ASP A 86 10.81 -1.02 -8.67
C ASP A 86 10.12 -2.35 -8.35
N TRP A 87 8.88 -2.22 -7.89
CA TRP A 87 8.05 -3.33 -7.49
C TRP A 87 6.81 -3.38 -8.37
N LYS A 88 6.42 -4.58 -8.81
CA LYS A 88 5.13 -4.81 -9.44
C LYS A 88 4.09 -5.08 -8.36
N ILE A 89 2.95 -4.41 -8.44
CA ILE A 89 1.82 -4.68 -7.54
C ILE A 89 1.05 -5.86 -8.11
N ILE A 90 1.10 -7.00 -7.42
CA ILE A 90 0.46 -8.24 -7.86
C ILE A 90 -0.98 -8.37 -7.34
N ASN A 91 -1.27 -7.74 -6.21
CA ASN A 91 -2.58 -7.75 -5.57
C ASN A 91 -2.65 -6.67 -4.48
N HIS A 92 -3.86 -6.35 -4.02
CA HIS A 92 -4.11 -5.49 -2.87
C HIS A 92 -5.05 -6.13 -1.85
N GLU A 93 -5.00 -5.64 -0.61
CA GLU A 93 -5.92 -6.02 0.46
C GLU A 93 -6.30 -4.78 1.29
N PRO A 94 -7.59 -4.54 1.55
CA PRO A 94 -8.02 -3.46 2.43
C PRO A 94 -7.70 -3.79 3.89
N LEU A 95 -7.11 -2.83 4.59
CA LEU A 95 -6.89 -2.85 6.04
C LEU A 95 -7.76 -1.76 6.68
N PRO A 96 -9.07 -2.03 6.91
CA PRO A 96 -9.99 -1.02 7.38
C PRO A 96 -9.62 -0.54 8.78
N ALA A 97 -9.76 0.77 9.01
CA ALA A 97 -9.75 1.31 10.36
C ALA A 97 -11.09 1.02 11.04
N PRO A 98 -11.21 1.15 12.38
CA PRO A 98 -12.50 1.08 13.06
C PRO A 98 -13.52 2.13 12.58
N THR A 99 -13.06 3.17 11.87
CA THR A 99 -13.90 4.17 11.21
C THR A 99 -14.34 3.78 9.79
N GLY A 100 -14.00 2.58 9.33
CA GLY A 100 -14.30 2.06 7.99
C GLY A 100 -13.08 2.00 7.06
N GLU A 101 -13.29 1.37 5.91
CA GLU A 101 -12.26 1.11 4.89
C GLU A 101 -11.58 2.37 4.35
N ALA A 102 -12.36 3.41 4.04
CA ALA A 102 -11.86 4.69 3.54
C ALA A 102 -10.92 5.41 4.53
N GLY A 103 -11.05 5.13 5.83
CA GLY A 103 -10.19 5.67 6.88
C GLY A 103 -9.00 4.77 7.22
N GLY A 104 -8.87 3.62 6.55
CA GLY A 104 -7.84 2.62 6.79
C GLY A 104 -6.64 2.71 5.85
N GLU A 105 -5.90 1.61 5.79
CA GLU A 105 -4.76 1.43 4.91
C GLU A 105 -5.13 0.48 3.77
N LEU A 106 -4.32 0.49 2.73
CA LEU A 106 -4.31 -0.49 1.66
C LEU A 106 -2.96 -1.20 1.70
N ARG A 107 -2.99 -2.52 1.84
CA ARG A 107 -1.79 -3.36 1.71
C ARG A 107 -1.59 -3.70 0.24
N LEU A 108 -0.44 -3.34 -0.30
CA LEU A 108 0.03 -3.70 -1.62
C LEU A 108 0.95 -4.92 -1.50
N MET A 109 0.63 -5.99 -2.21
CA MET A 109 1.48 -7.17 -2.33
C MET A 109 2.40 -6.95 -3.53
N LEU A 110 3.70 -7.13 -3.33
CA LEU A 110 4.72 -6.72 -4.26
C LEU A 110 5.51 -7.93 -4.78
N GLU A 111 5.91 -7.83 -6.05
CA GLU A 111 6.90 -8.70 -6.68
C GLU A 111 8.05 -7.84 -7.21
N GLU A 112 9.29 -8.27 -6.98
CA GLU A 112 10.46 -7.54 -7.48
C GLU A 112 10.52 -7.63 -9.00
N ILE A 113 10.60 -6.49 -9.69
CA ILE A 113 10.85 -6.46 -11.13
C ILE A 113 12.33 -6.76 -11.32
N ARG A 114 12.67 -8.03 -11.56
CA ARG A 114 14.02 -8.41 -11.95
C ARG A 114 14.27 -7.94 -13.38
N GLY A 115 15.17 -6.97 -13.54
CA GLY A 115 15.80 -6.64 -14.82
C GLY A 115 16.78 -7.72 -15.28
#